data_AF-A0A935ZPC2-F1
#
_entry.id   AF-A0A935ZPC2-F1
#
_cell.length_a   1.000
_cell.length_b   1.000
_cell.length_c   1.000
_cell.angle_alpha   90.00
_cell.angle_beta   90.00
_cell.angle_gamma   90.00
#
_symmetry.space_group_name_H-M   'P 1'
#
loop_
_entity.id
_entity.type
_entity.pdbx_description
1 polymer ?
#
loop_
_entity_poly.entity_id
_entity_poly.type
_entity_poly.pdbx_seq_one_letter_code
_entity_poly.pdbx_strand_id
1 'polypeptide(L)'
;MIERLDDARWRAAIDAAAIDEADAVQQALVATHVPGDAAARLEHALLAELRVAIDAPTAATVDDEIAIAAAVEQALPRRPTRWLAPTLAAAAAVVLLSLAWWQPWSPASELAPLEPWATPLAQWQPTDAAAPAPTPLPTADPGWILDRGAIDVAAGRLPPGITTRARTEACAREGETRVCVTAGSEFVVQAPAEGSSFTLADGEARVHTATTIAHLRPVIVAGVRVVLEAESEVVLQVHERRWAIDVVRGRAAITRDDHDVVTLRAGERLAADAAETSIRPDRPRSEPAANELLTRARALRAEGDLGGAAQAYERLVDAHPRSALALAALLSLGEVQLERGRARAALAAFDRYLRRKGSLAEEASFGRIRALRALDRDADADAATAAFLRRWPRSAYAAKLRSP
;
A
#
# COMPACT_ATOMS: atom_id res chain seq x y z
N MET A 1 37.98 1.33 13.30
CA MET A 1 38.01 0.91 11.89
C MET A 1 36.62 0.38 11.58
N ILE A 2 35.72 1.25 11.12
CA ILE A 2 34.31 0.95 10.93
C ILE A 2 34.14 0.70 9.42
N GLU A 3 33.98 -0.56 9.03
CA GLU A 3 33.54 -0.90 7.67
C GLU A 3 32.14 -0.32 7.48
N ARG A 4 31.99 0.54 6.47
CA ARG A 4 30.66 0.97 6.00
C ARG A 4 29.96 -0.26 5.44
N LEU A 5 28.99 -0.79 6.19
CA LEU A 5 28.01 -1.75 5.69
C LEU A 5 27.21 -1.11 4.56
N ASP A 6 26.94 -1.88 3.51
CA ASP A 6 26.03 -1.43 2.46
C ASP A 6 24.59 -1.36 3.00
N ASP A 7 23.89 -0.31 2.58
CA ASP A 7 22.54 0.03 3.05
C ASP A 7 21.50 -1.06 2.70
N ALA A 8 21.79 -1.90 1.70
CA ALA A 8 20.89 -2.93 1.20
C ALA A 8 20.89 -4.18 2.10
N ARG A 9 22.06 -4.61 2.56
CA ARG A 9 22.26 -5.76 3.45
C ARG A 9 21.72 -5.47 4.85
N TRP A 10 21.81 -4.20 5.29
CA TRP A 10 21.18 -3.75 6.53
C TRP A 10 19.65 -3.78 6.45
N ARG A 11 19.06 -3.22 5.37
CA ARG A 11 17.61 -3.23 5.15
C ARG A 11 17.04 -4.65 5.04
N ALA A 12 17.70 -5.52 4.27
CA ALA A 12 17.30 -6.91 4.13
C ALA A 12 17.28 -7.67 5.48
N ALA A 13 18.21 -7.35 6.39
CA ALA A 13 18.23 -7.94 7.73
C ALA A 13 17.10 -7.42 8.63
N ILE A 14 16.71 -6.15 8.51
CA ILE A 14 15.55 -5.58 9.22
C ILE A 14 14.25 -6.21 8.71
N ASP A 15 14.08 -6.29 7.38
CA ASP A 15 12.86 -6.81 6.77
C ASP A 15 12.66 -8.29 7.11
N ALA A 16 13.72 -9.10 7.05
CA ALA A 16 13.67 -10.51 7.46
C ALA A 16 13.36 -10.68 8.97
N ALA A 17 13.87 -9.78 9.82
CA ALA A 17 13.60 -9.82 11.26
C ALA A 17 12.15 -9.39 11.61
N ALA A 18 11.54 -8.51 10.80
CA ALA A 18 10.16 -8.07 11.00
C ALA A 18 9.12 -9.19 10.73
N ILE A 19 9.51 -10.23 9.98
CA ILE A 19 8.66 -11.38 9.61
C ILE A 19 9.08 -12.71 10.25
N ASP A 20 10.01 -12.68 11.22
CA ASP A 20 10.53 -13.87 11.94
C ASP A 20 11.30 -14.87 11.07
N GLU A 21 11.89 -14.41 9.96
CA GLU A 21 12.68 -15.24 9.01
C GLU A 21 14.19 -14.92 9.03
N ALA A 22 14.66 -14.03 9.90
CA ALA A 22 16.07 -13.67 9.97
C ALA A 22 16.97 -14.83 10.40
N ASP A 23 18.03 -15.10 9.63
CA ASP A 23 19.05 -16.07 9.99
C ASP A 23 19.97 -15.57 11.12
N ALA A 24 20.81 -16.46 11.67
CA ALA A 24 21.68 -16.13 12.81
C ALA A 24 22.66 -14.96 12.53
N VAL A 25 23.06 -14.75 11.27
CA VAL A 25 23.95 -13.66 10.87
C VAL A 25 23.18 -12.35 10.79
N GLN A 26 21.96 -12.37 10.24
CA GLN A 26 21.06 -11.23 10.18
C GLN A 26 20.58 -10.80 11.58
N GLN A 27 20.27 -11.76 12.45
CA GLN A 27 19.91 -11.50 13.84
C GLN A 27 21.07 -10.85 14.61
N ALA A 28 22.30 -11.32 14.43
CA ALA A 28 23.49 -10.72 15.02
C ALA A 28 23.76 -9.31 14.47
N LEU A 29 23.53 -9.10 13.16
CA LEU A 29 23.66 -7.79 12.52
C LEU A 29 22.65 -6.79 13.10
N VAL A 30 21.38 -7.20 13.23
CA VAL A 30 20.28 -6.40 13.82
C VAL A 30 20.56 -6.09 15.28
N ALA A 31 21.01 -7.07 16.07
CA ALA A 31 21.35 -6.89 17.48
C ALA A 31 22.55 -5.95 17.72
N THR A 32 23.45 -5.81 16.74
CA THR A 32 24.64 -4.95 16.85
C THR A 32 24.32 -3.48 16.53
N HIS A 33 23.27 -3.20 15.75
CA HIS A 33 22.99 -1.88 15.18
C HIS A 33 21.63 -1.29 15.61
N VAL A 34 20.69 -2.09 16.12
CA VAL A 34 19.51 -1.60 16.82
C VAL A 34 19.80 -1.67 18.33
N PRO A 35 19.91 -0.52 19.05
CA PRO A 35 20.04 -0.57 20.50
C PRO A 35 18.78 -1.21 21.08
N GLY A 36 18.95 -2.16 22.02
CA GLY A 36 17.88 -3.02 22.55
C GLY A 36 16.74 -2.33 23.31
N ASP A 37 16.63 -1.00 23.25
CA ASP A 37 15.53 -0.24 23.86
C ASP A 37 14.32 -0.17 22.91
N ALA A 38 13.14 -0.51 23.43
CA ALA A 38 11.88 -0.36 22.73
C ALA A 38 11.58 1.10 22.32
N ALA A 39 12.10 2.09 23.06
CA ALA A 39 11.97 3.51 22.73
C ALA A 39 12.67 3.88 21.42
N ALA A 40 13.89 3.36 21.20
CA ALA A 40 14.65 3.63 19.98
C ALA A 40 14.03 2.98 18.73
N ARG A 41 13.39 1.81 18.88
CA ARG A 41 12.62 1.16 17.81
C ARG A 41 11.37 1.97 17.43
N LEU A 42 10.69 2.52 18.43
CA LEU A 42 9.53 3.38 18.21
C LEU A 42 9.93 4.70 17.53
N GLU A 43 11.04 5.31 17.97
CA GLU A 43 11.59 6.52 17.37
C GLU A 43 12.00 6.31 15.91
N HIS A 44 12.67 5.20 15.60
CA HIS A 44 13.05 4.87 14.22
C HIS A 44 11.86 4.61 13.30
N ALA A 45 10.83 3.89 13.79
CA ALA A 45 9.60 3.66 13.03
C ALA A 45 8.84 4.98 12.78
N LEU A 46 8.79 5.85 13.80
CA LEU A 46 8.16 7.17 13.70
C LEU A 46 8.89 8.09 12.71
N LEU A 47 10.22 8.08 12.71
CA LEU A 47 11.04 8.88 11.79
C LEU A 47 10.94 8.39 10.34
N ALA A 48 10.78 7.09 10.11
CA ALA A 48 10.58 6.53 8.77
C ALA A 48 9.23 6.97 8.17
N GLU A 49 8.15 6.92 8.95
CA GLU A 49 6.81 7.36 8.52
C GLU A 49 6.72 8.89 8.36
N LEU A 50 7.34 9.66 9.26
CA LEU A 50 7.43 11.13 9.13
C LEU A 50 8.16 11.56 7.86
N ARG A 51 9.16 10.80 7.40
CA ARG A 51 9.89 11.10 6.16
C ARG A 51 8.99 10.96 4.93
N VAL A 52 8.13 9.94 4.90
CA VAL A 52 7.15 9.70 3.84
C VAL A 52 6.08 10.82 3.80
N ALA A 53 5.69 11.34 4.97
CA ALA A 53 4.71 12.42 5.07
C ALA A 53 5.28 13.80 4.67
N ILE A 54 6.57 14.06 4.89
CA ILE A 54 7.21 15.35 4.59
C ILE A 54 7.47 15.54 3.09
N ASP A 55 7.66 14.47 2.32
CA ASP A 55 7.93 14.53 0.87
C ASP A 55 6.66 14.60 0.00
N ALA A 56 5.46 14.64 0.60
CA ALA A 56 4.19 14.81 -0.11
C ALA A 56 3.77 16.31 -0.18
N PRO A 57 3.58 16.91 -1.37
CA PRO A 57 3.14 18.29 -1.47
C PRO A 57 1.61 18.38 -1.31
N THR A 58 1.14 18.75 -0.11
CA THR A 58 -0.04 19.59 0.24
C THR A 58 -0.72 19.17 1.56
N ALA A 59 -1.46 20.13 2.15
CA ALA A 59 -1.96 20.19 3.53
C ALA A 59 -2.59 18.88 4.06
N ALA A 60 -2.06 18.41 5.20
CA ALA A 60 -2.62 17.32 5.97
C ALA A 60 -4.11 17.57 6.30
N THR A 61 -4.95 16.62 5.92
CA THR A 61 -6.38 16.62 6.18
C THR A 61 -6.68 15.83 7.46
N VAL A 62 -7.88 16.01 8.02
CA VAL A 62 -8.37 15.23 9.18
C VAL A 62 -8.34 13.71 8.89
N ASP A 63 -8.38 13.30 7.63
CA ASP A 63 -8.30 11.89 7.22
C ASP A 63 -6.88 11.29 7.35
N ASP A 64 -5.82 12.13 7.32
CA ASP A 64 -4.42 11.71 7.49
C ASP A 64 -4.10 11.41 8.96
N GLU A 65 -4.66 12.19 9.89
CA GLU A 65 -4.52 11.97 11.34
C GLU A 65 -5.14 10.63 11.79
N ILE A 66 -6.24 10.21 11.14
CA ILE A 66 -6.92 8.94 11.41
C ILE A 66 -6.09 7.74 10.91
N ALA A 67 -5.40 7.87 9.77
CA ALA A 67 -4.53 6.83 9.24
C ALA A 67 -3.29 6.63 10.13
N ILE A 68 -2.69 7.73 10.58
CA ILE A 68 -1.52 7.71 11.48
C ILE A 68 -1.89 7.10 12.83
N ALA A 69 -3.03 7.48 13.43
CA ALA A 69 -3.46 6.92 14.71
C ALA A 69 -3.72 5.40 14.65
N ALA A 70 -4.30 4.91 13.55
CA ALA A 70 -4.55 3.47 13.35
C ALA A 70 -3.27 2.66 13.11
N ALA A 71 -2.26 3.25 12.45
CA ALA A 71 -0.95 2.61 12.27
C ALA A 71 -0.17 2.53 13.60
N VAL A 72 -0.18 3.60 14.40
CA VAL A 72 0.44 3.63 15.73
C VAL A 72 -0.21 2.61 16.69
N GLU A 73 -1.55 2.45 16.64
CA GLU A 73 -2.25 1.46 17.47
C GLU A 73 -1.91 0.01 17.08
N GLN A 74 -1.63 -0.26 15.80
CA GLN A 74 -1.18 -1.57 15.33
C GLN A 74 0.28 -1.88 15.72
N ALA A 75 1.12 -0.85 15.84
CA ALA A 75 2.53 -0.99 16.22
C ALA A 75 2.76 -1.19 17.73
N LEU A 76 1.76 -0.92 18.57
CA LEU A 76 1.89 -1.07 20.03
C LEU A 76 1.68 -2.53 20.48
N PRO A 77 2.59 -3.10 21.30
CA PRO A 77 2.42 -4.46 21.83
C PRO A 77 1.21 -4.53 22.76
N ARG A 78 0.28 -5.45 22.48
CA ARG A 78 -1.00 -5.65 23.20
C ARG A 78 -0.88 -6.18 24.66
N ARG A 79 0.28 -6.09 25.30
CA ARG A 79 0.45 -6.49 26.71
C ARG A 79 0.84 -5.28 27.57
N PRO A 80 0.03 -4.89 28.56
CA PRO A 80 0.39 -3.80 29.46
C PRO A 80 1.42 -4.33 30.47
N THR A 81 2.70 -4.11 30.20
CA THR A 81 3.73 -4.23 31.23
C THR A 81 3.62 -2.97 32.11
N ARG A 82 3.28 -3.16 33.40
CA ARG A 82 2.96 -2.10 34.40
C ARG A 82 4.06 -1.05 34.66
N TRP A 83 5.17 -1.08 33.93
CA TRP A 83 6.36 -0.24 34.13
C TRP A 83 6.53 0.90 33.12
N LEU A 84 5.65 1.04 32.11
CA LEU A 84 5.81 2.05 31.03
C LEU A 84 4.97 3.32 31.18
N ALA A 85 4.15 3.45 32.22
CA ALA A 85 3.34 4.66 32.44
C ALA A 85 4.17 5.95 32.71
N PRO A 86 5.31 5.94 33.44
CA PRO A 86 6.04 7.18 33.70
C PRO A 86 6.91 7.64 32.52
N THR A 87 7.35 6.75 31.63
CA THR A 87 8.22 7.10 30.49
C THR A 87 7.44 7.74 29.34
N LEU A 88 6.20 7.30 29.09
CA LEU A 88 5.33 7.89 28.08
C LEU A 88 4.87 9.32 28.45
N ALA A 89 4.72 9.62 29.74
CA ALA A 89 4.39 10.97 30.21
C ALA A 89 5.56 11.96 30.01
N ALA A 90 6.80 11.49 30.14
CA ALA A 90 7.99 12.32 29.94
C ALA A 90 8.25 12.63 28.45
N ALA A 91 8.05 11.66 27.55
CA ALA A 91 8.20 11.87 26.11
C ALA A 91 7.15 12.85 25.55
N ALA A 92 5.89 12.76 26.00
CA ALA A 92 4.84 13.69 25.60
C ALA A 92 5.11 15.13 26.10
N ALA A 93 5.72 15.29 27.27
CA ALA A 93 6.09 16.61 27.79
C ALA A 93 7.22 17.29 26.99
N VAL A 94 8.19 16.51 26.49
CA VAL A 94 9.31 17.03 25.68
C VAL A 94 8.83 17.51 24.30
N VAL A 95 7.89 16.81 23.67
CA VAL A 95 7.29 17.21 22.38
C VAL A 95 6.42 18.47 22.53
N LEU A 96 5.66 18.59 23.62
CA LEU A 96 4.83 19.78 23.88
C LEU A 96 5.68 21.01 24.25
N LEU A 97 6.82 20.83 24.92
CA LEU A 97 7.77 21.91 25.24
C LEU A 97 8.52 22.44 24.00
N SER A 98 8.82 21.57 23.04
CA SER A 98 9.51 21.96 21.80
C SER A 98 8.59 22.68 20.80
N LEU A 99 7.28 22.39 20.80
CA LEU A 99 6.29 23.14 20.00
C LEU A 99 5.94 24.52 20.59
N ALA A 100 6.12 24.72 21.90
CA ALA A 100 5.85 26.01 22.55
C ALA A 100 6.92 27.09 22.30
N TRP A 101 8.12 26.71 21.83
CA TRP A 101 9.24 27.64 21.59
C TRP A 101 9.37 28.10 20.13
N TRP A 102 8.49 27.64 19.24
CA TRP A 102 8.38 28.16 17.87
C TRP A 102 7.31 29.25 17.80
N GLN A 103 7.68 30.47 18.17
CA GLN A 103 6.97 31.70 17.82
C GLN A 103 7.84 32.49 16.84
N PRO A 104 7.34 32.90 15.66
CA PRO A 104 8.08 33.77 14.76
C PRO A 104 8.06 35.20 15.29
N TRP A 105 9.13 35.61 15.96
CA TRP A 105 9.40 37.02 16.25
C TRP A 105 10.05 37.66 15.03
N SER A 106 9.29 38.52 14.35
CA SER A 106 9.83 39.52 13.45
C SER A 106 9.72 40.90 14.09
N PRO A 107 10.84 41.60 14.30
CA PRO A 107 10.84 43.05 14.21
C PRO A 107 11.60 43.49 12.95
N ALA A 108 10.94 44.33 12.17
CA ALA A 108 11.58 45.21 11.24
C ALA A 108 12.36 46.29 12.02
N SER A 109 13.61 46.52 11.65
CA SER A 109 14.25 47.83 11.82
C SER A 109 15.47 47.94 10.90
N GLU A 110 15.45 49.01 10.11
CA GLU A 110 16.56 49.59 9.36
C GLU A 110 17.80 49.79 10.24
N LEU A 111 19.00 49.69 9.64
CA LEU A 111 20.07 50.70 9.70
C LEU A 111 21.32 50.24 8.89
N ALA A 112 21.63 51.05 7.88
CA ALA A 112 22.89 51.52 7.27
C ALA A 112 24.27 50.80 7.43
N PRO A 113 25.24 51.09 6.53
CA PRO A 113 26.31 50.19 6.10
C PRO A 113 27.61 50.33 6.90
N LEU A 114 28.41 49.26 6.95
CA LEU A 114 29.82 49.31 7.35
C LEU A 114 30.71 48.68 6.27
N GLU A 115 31.74 49.47 5.94
CA GLU A 115 32.79 49.27 4.95
C GLU A 115 33.83 48.17 5.32
N PRO A 116 34.73 47.81 4.39
CA PRO A 116 35.29 46.47 4.28
C PRO A 116 36.61 46.32 5.05
N TRP A 117 36.77 45.20 5.76
CA TRP A 117 38.09 44.70 6.11
C TRP A 117 38.44 43.55 5.17
N ALA A 118 39.33 43.87 4.23
CA ALA A 118 40.01 42.89 3.42
C ALA A 118 40.98 42.08 4.30
N THR A 119 40.83 40.76 4.29
CA THR A 119 41.95 39.85 4.52
C THR A 119 42.06 38.90 3.33
N PRO A 120 43.27 38.66 2.80
CA PRO A 120 43.44 37.82 1.62
C PRO A 120 43.38 36.35 2.04
N LEU A 121 42.27 35.67 1.71
CA LEU A 121 42.29 34.21 1.69
C LEU A 121 43.05 33.76 0.45
N ALA A 122 44.10 33.00 0.73
CA ALA A 122 44.99 32.38 -0.24
C ALA A 122 44.19 31.66 -1.33
N GLN A 123 44.60 31.95 -2.58
CA GLN A 123 44.13 31.29 -3.79
C GLN A 123 44.33 29.78 -3.67
N TRP A 124 43.23 29.05 -3.47
CA TRP A 124 43.19 27.61 -3.71
C TRP A 124 42.98 27.42 -5.21
N GLN A 125 44.05 27.05 -5.91
CA GLN A 125 43.98 26.60 -7.31
C GLN A 125 43.41 25.18 -7.32
N PRO A 126 42.29 24.90 -8.00
CA PRO A 126 41.92 23.52 -8.28
C PRO A 126 42.94 22.97 -9.27
N THR A 127 43.67 21.94 -8.87
CA THR A 127 44.52 21.19 -9.78
C THR A 127 43.62 20.39 -10.71
N ASP A 128 43.77 20.64 -12.02
CA ASP A 128 43.19 19.87 -13.11
C ASP A 128 43.63 18.40 -13.00
N ALA A 129 42.81 17.60 -12.34
CA ALA A 129 42.80 16.16 -12.50
C ALA A 129 41.37 15.77 -12.87
N ALA A 130 41.11 15.76 -14.18
CA ALA A 130 39.89 15.23 -14.76
C ALA A 130 39.69 13.80 -14.27
N ALA A 131 38.81 13.63 -13.28
CA ALA A 131 38.28 12.32 -12.94
C ALA A 131 37.58 11.78 -14.21
N PRO A 132 37.86 10.54 -14.63
CA PRO A 132 37.14 9.95 -15.75
C PRO A 132 35.65 9.96 -15.39
N ALA A 133 34.84 10.51 -16.28
CA ALA A 133 33.39 10.47 -16.13
C ALA A 133 32.98 9.02 -15.82
N PRO A 134 32.12 8.79 -14.81
CA PRO A 134 31.67 7.44 -14.52
C PRO A 134 31.10 6.86 -15.80
N THR A 135 31.68 5.75 -16.25
CA THR A 135 31.12 4.98 -17.36
C THR A 135 29.70 4.64 -16.94
N PRO A 136 28.66 5.05 -17.67
CA PRO A 136 27.31 4.67 -17.31
C PRO A 136 27.27 3.14 -17.29
N LEU A 137 26.97 2.57 -16.12
CA LEU A 137 26.57 1.18 -16.04
C LEU A 137 25.48 0.97 -17.10
N PRO A 138 25.49 -0.11 -17.89
CA PRO A 138 24.40 -0.39 -18.79
C PRO A 138 23.14 -0.44 -17.94
N THR A 139 22.30 0.59 -18.06
CA THR A 139 20.94 0.56 -17.53
C THR A 139 20.29 -0.60 -18.24
N ALA A 140 20.12 -1.72 -17.54
CA ALA A 140 19.40 -2.87 -18.04
C ALA A 140 18.00 -2.37 -18.37
N ASP A 141 17.77 -2.15 -19.66
CA ASP A 141 16.56 -1.56 -20.19
C ASP A 141 15.43 -2.58 -19.94
N PRO A 142 14.46 -2.31 -19.05
CA PRO A 142 13.51 -3.32 -18.61
C PRO A 142 12.48 -3.55 -19.70
N GLY A 143 12.66 -4.62 -20.48
CA GLY A 143 11.69 -4.99 -21.50
C GLY A 143 12.00 -6.31 -22.20
N TRP A 144 10.96 -6.88 -22.78
CA TRP A 144 11.05 -8.13 -23.53
C TRP A 144 11.74 -7.93 -24.89
N ILE A 145 12.79 -8.69 -25.12
CA ILE A 145 13.57 -8.71 -26.36
C ILE A 145 13.16 -9.93 -27.17
N LEU A 146 12.85 -9.74 -28.47
CA LEU A 146 12.53 -10.85 -29.37
C LEU A 146 13.83 -11.60 -29.74
N ASP A 147 13.99 -12.82 -29.22
CA ASP A 147 15.15 -13.69 -29.50
C ASP A 147 15.05 -14.35 -30.89
N ARG A 148 13.84 -14.77 -31.28
CA ARG A 148 13.56 -15.53 -32.51
C ARG A 148 12.10 -15.32 -32.93
N GLY A 149 11.83 -15.36 -34.23
CA GLY A 149 10.49 -15.41 -34.80
C GLY A 149 10.02 -14.10 -35.40
N ALA A 150 8.80 -14.10 -35.91
CA ALA A 150 8.15 -12.95 -36.50
C ALA A 150 6.80 -12.67 -35.82
N ILE A 151 6.59 -11.41 -35.47
CA ILE A 151 5.36 -10.89 -34.86
C ILE A 151 4.78 -9.78 -35.76
N ASP A 152 3.53 -9.40 -35.56
CA ASP A 152 2.85 -8.38 -36.37
C ASP A 152 3.42 -6.95 -36.24
N VAL A 153 4.36 -6.74 -35.31
CA VAL A 153 5.02 -5.45 -35.08
C VAL A 153 6.47 -5.47 -35.57
N ALA A 154 6.86 -4.44 -36.31
CA ALA A 154 8.15 -4.37 -37.01
C ALA A 154 9.36 -3.99 -36.14
N ALA A 155 9.38 -4.36 -34.86
CA ALA A 155 10.44 -3.98 -33.93
C ALA A 155 11.01 -5.20 -33.21
N GLY A 156 12.35 -5.26 -33.05
CA GLY A 156 13.04 -6.29 -32.26
C GLY A 156 12.72 -6.26 -30.75
N ARG A 157 11.83 -5.36 -30.31
CA ARG A 157 11.30 -5.26 -28.95
C ARG A 157 9.77 -5.30 -28.98
N LEU A 158 9.19 -5.91 -27.95
CA LEU A 158 7.74 -5.98 -27.81
C LEU A 158 7.20 -4.65 -27.27
N PRO A 159 6.27 -3.97 -27.98
CA PRO A 159 5.69 -2.73 -27.50
C PRO A 159 4.74 -3.00 -26.32
N PRO A 160 4.85 -2.22 -25.22
CA PRO A 160 3.97 -2.41 -24.07
C PRO A 160 2.54 -1.97 -24.39
N GLY A 161 1.56 -2.69 -23.85
CA GLY A 161 0.14 -2.35 -23.93
C GLY A 161 -0.53 -2.63 -25.28
N ILE A 162 0.20 -3.19 -26.25
CA ILE A 162 -0.32 -3.52 -27.58
C ILE A 162 -0.52 -5.03 -27.72
N THR A 163 -1.74 -5.44 -28.06
CA THR A 163 -2.03 -6.82 -28.45
C THR A 163 -1.26 -7.17 -29.71
N THR A 164 -0.39 -8.16 -29.58
CA THR A 164 0.51 -8.63 -30.62
C THR A 164 0.16 -10.07 -30.97
N ARG A 165 0.12 -10.38 -32.27
CA ARG A 165 -0.07 -11.75 -32.75
C ARG A 165 1.24 -12.28 -33.35
N ALA A 166 1.55 -13.53 -33.04
CA ALA A 166 2.72 -14.22 -33.55
C ALA A 166 2.45 -14.78 -34.96
N ARG A 167 3.26 -14.42 -35.96
CA ARG A 167 3.14 -14.97 -37.33
C ARG A 167 3.80 -16.34 -37.46
N THR A 168 4.93 -16.50 -36.79
CA THR A 168 5.63 -17.78 -36.64
C THR A 168 5.79 -18.07 -35.16
N GLU A 169 6.36 -19.21 -34.81
CA GLU A 169 6.86 -19.40 -33.45
C GLU A 169 7.80 -18.23 -33.10
N ALA A 170 7.54 -17.58 -31.97
CA ALA A 170 8.24 -16.39 -31.54
C ALA A 170 8.66 -16.53 -30.08
N CYS A 171 9.95 -16.35 -29.81
CA CYS A 171 10.50 -16.41 -28.46
C CYS A 171 10.96 -15.01 -28.05
N ALA A 172 10.51 -14.57 -26.89
CA ALA A 172 10.98 -13.36 -26.25
C ALA A 172 11.65 -13.69 -24.92
N ARG A 173 12.59 -12.84 -24.51
CA ARG A 173 13.34 -12.98 -23.26
C ARG A 173 13.32 -11.69 -22.47
N GLU A 174 13.17 -11.83 -21.17
CA GLU A 174 13.41 -10.78 -20.19
C GLU A 174 14.25 -11.39 -19.05
N GLY A 175 15.50 -10.94 -18.90
CA GLY A 175 16.46 -11.57 -17.98
C GLY A 175 16.64 -13.06 -18.25
N GLU A 176 16.43 -13.88 -17.22
CA GLU A 176 16.54 -15.35 -17.26
C GLU A 176 15.22 -16.05 -17.63
N THR A 177 14.16 -15.29 -17.90
CA THR A 177 12.87 -15.84 -18.33
C THR A 177 12.74 -15.78 -19.84
N ARG A 178 12.46 -16.92 -20.46
CA ARG A 178 12.16 -17.04 -21.89
C ARG A 178 10.71 -17.48 -22.07
N VAL A 179 9.96 -16.77 -22.89
CA VAL A 179 8.58 -17.10 -23.28
C VAL A 179 8.57 -17.33 -24.78
N CYS A 180 8.17 -18.53 -25.21
CA CYS A 180 8.00 -18.88 -26.61
C CYS A 180 6.52 -19.11 -26.90
N VAL A 181 5.96 -18.32 -27.82
CA VAL A 181 4.57 -18.47 -28.29
C VAL A 181 4.52 -19.19 -29.63
N THR A 182 3.49 -20.00 -29.82
CA THR A 182 3.23 -20.69 -31.09
C THR A 182 2.65 -19.73 -32.13
N ALA A 183 2.80 -20.07 -33.41
CA ALA A 183 2.24 -19.29 -34.51
C ALA A 183 0.71 -19.17 -34.36
N GLY A 184 0.19 -17.95 -34.55
CA GLY A 184 -1.22 -17.62 -34.38
C GLY A 184 -1.60 -17.15 -32.97
N SER A 185 -0.73 -17.32 -31.96
CA SER A 185 -1.01 -16.88 -30.59
C SER A 185 -1.10 -15.36 -30.47
N GLU A 186 -2.00 -14.89 -29.63
CA GLU A 186 -2.19 -13.48 -29.27
C GLU A 186 -1.74 -13.22 -27.83
N PHE A 187 -0.94 -12.17 -27.64
CA PHE A 187 -0.39 -11.82 -26.34
C PHE A 187 -0.19 -10.31 -26.19
N VAL A 188 -0.09 -9.86 -24.94
CA VAL A 188 0.20 -8.47 -24.59
C VAL A 188 1.34 -8.47 -23.59
N VAL A 189 2.35 -7.64 -23.83
CA VAL A 189 3.36 -7.30 -22.82
C VAL A 189 2.94 -6.00 -22.16
N GLN A 190 2.94 -5.93 -20.84
CA GLN A 190 2.73 -4.66 -20.12
C GLN A 190 4.05 -4.22 -19.51
N ALA A 191 4.38 -2.93 -19.61
CA ALA A 191 5.51 -2.34 -18.90
C ALA A 191 4.98 -1.56 -17.68
N PRO A 192 5.08 -2.09 -16.45
CA PRO A 192 4.89 -1.30 -15.25
C PRO A 192 6.22 -0.72 -14.76
N ALA A 193 6.13 0.32 -13.94
CA ALA A 193 7.25 0.96 -13.26
C ALA A 193 8.07 -0.02 -12.39
N GLU A 194 7.47 -1.15 -11.97
CA GLU A 194 8.07 -2.17 -11.11
C GLU A 194 8.40 -3.49 -11.85
N GLY A 195 8.16 -3.55 -13.16
CA GLY A 195 8.51 -4.67 -14.06
C GLY A 195 7.60 -5.52 -14.96
N SER A 196 8.06 -5.87 -16.16
CA SER A 196 7.13 -6.23 -17.23
C SER A 196 6.39 -7.55 -17.01
N SER A 197 5.09 -7.56 -17.36
CA SER A 197 4.23 -8.75 -17.29
C SER A 197 3.91 -9.23 -18.70
N PHE A 198 3.80 -10.54 -18.87
CA PHE A 198 3.38 -11.17 -20.12
C PHE A 198 1.98 -11.73 -19.95
N THR A 199 1.04 -11.35 -20.82
CA THR A 199 -0.34 -11.84 -20.81
C THR A 199 -0.64 -12.62 -22.09
N LEU A 200 -0.99 -13.90 -21.98
CA LEU A 200 -1.46 -14.71 -23.11
C LEU A 200 -2.98 -14.58 -23.25
N ALA A 201 -3.45 -14.11 -24.41
CA ALA A 201 -4.86 -13.89 -24.70
C ALA A 201 -5.48 -15.07 -25.46
N ASP A 202 -4.75 -15.66 -26.40
CA ASP A 202 -5.16 -16.85 -27.16
C ASP A 202 -3.91 -17.59 -27.70
N GLY A 203 -4.01 -18.91 -27.87
CA GLY A 203 -2.94 -19.77 -28.36
C GLY A 203 -2.14 -20.47 -27.26
N GLU A 204 -0.89 -20.83 -27.56
CA GLU A 204 -0.01 -21.59 -26.66
C GLU A 204 1.29 -20.83 -26.43
N ALA A 205 1.70 -20.74 -25.15
CA ALA A 205 3.00 -20.20 -24.73
C ALA A 205 3.74 -21.20 -23.84
N ARG A 206 5.04 -21.36 -24.09
CA ARG A 206 5.96 -22.12 -23.24
C ARG A 206 6.87 -21.14 -22.51
N VAL A 207 6.90 -21.25 -21.18
CA VAL A 207 7.69 -20.37 -20.30
C VAL A 207 8.79 -21.19 -19.66
N HIS A 208 10.01 -20.69 -19.72
CA HIS A 208 11.20 -21.32 -19.15
C HIS A 208 11.99 -20.31 -18.31
N THR A 209 12.45 -20.74 -17.13
CA THR A 209 13.26 -19.92 -16.21
C THR A 209 14.64 -20.56 -15.95
N ALA A 210 15.71 -19.76 -16.03
CA ALA A 210 17.07 -20.22 -15.75
C ALA A 210 17.54 -19.83 -14.33
N THR A 211 17.75 -20.86 -13.51
CA THR A 211 18.61 -21.01 -12.31
C THR A 211 18.66 -19.99 -11.16
N THR A 212 18.28 -18.71 -11.28
CA THR A 212 18.54 -17.73 -10.20
C THR A 212 17.30 -16.92 -9.77
N ILE A 213 16.93 -17.05 -8.49
CA ILE A 213 15.70 -16.59 -7.82
C ILE A 213 15.78 -15.10 -7.44
N ALA A 214 16.21 -14.21 -8.33
CA ALA A 214 16.24 -12.80 -7.96
C ALA A 214 14.85 -12.16 -8.06
N HIS A 215 14.15 -12.27 -9.19
CA HIS A 215 12.82 -11.65 -9.35
C HIS A 215 12.01 -12.42 -10.40
N LEU A 216 11.29 -13.47 -9.98
CA LEU A 216 10.41 -14.21 -10.88
C LEU A 216 9.17 -13.36 -11.15
N ARG A 217 9.13 -12.74 -12.33
CA ARG A 217 8.01 -11.91 -12.75
C ARG A 217 6.82 -12.79 -13.12
N PRO A 218 5.60 -12.41 -12.74
CA PRO A 218 4.43 -13.21 -13.02
C PRO A 218 4.08 -13.23 -14.51
N VAL A 219 3.74 -14.41 -15.02
CA VAL A 219 3.06 -14.58 -16.30
C VAL A 219 1.56 -14.66 -16.04
N ILE A 220 0.76 -13.88 -16.77
CA ILE A 220 -0.69 -13.80 -16.59
C ILE A 220 -1.36 -14.60 -17.71
N VAL A 221 -2.26 -15.52 -17.34
CA VAL A 221 -3.03 -16.34 -18.28
C VAL A 221 -4.49 -16.26 -17.92
N ALA A 222 -5.32 -15.66 -18.78
CA ALA A 222 -6.75 -15.48 -18.52
C ALA A 222 -7.06 -14.88 -17.12
N GLY A 223 -6.23 -13.94 -16.65
CA GLY A 223 -6.35 -13.31 -15.32
C GLY A 223 -5.72 -14.10 -14.16
N VAL A 224 -5.18 -15.29 -14.42
CA VAL A 224 -4.48 -16.12 -13.43
C VAL A 224 -3.00 -15.74 -13.40
N ARG A 225 -2.46 -15.47 -12.21
CA ARG A 225 -1.05 -15.15 -12.01
C ARG A 225 -0.26 -16.44 -11.85
N VAL A 226 0.72 -16.66 -12.72
CA VAL A 226 1.62 -17.84 -12.68
C VAL A 226 3.02 -17.36 -12.35
N VAL A 227 3.52 -17.76 -11.19
CA VAL A 227 4.89 -17.52 -10.74
C VAL A 227 5.64 -18.84 -10.82
N LEU A 228 6.59 -18.93 -11.74
CA LEU A 228 7.43 -20.11 -11.91
C LEU A 228 8.57 -20.07 -10.90
N GLU A 229 8.99 -21.19 -10.34
CA GLU A 229 10.25 -21.26 -9.59
C GLU A 229 11.46 -21.31 -10.53
N ALA A 230 12.67 -21.20 -9.99
CA ALA A 230 13.89 -21.42 -10.77
C ALA A 230 13.86 -22.81 -11.42
N GLU A 231 14.46 -22.91 -12.62
CA GLU A 231 14.54 -24.17 -13.35
C GLU A 231 13.16 -24.81 -13.65
N SER A 232 12.17 -23.99 -13.93
CA SER A 232 10.82 -24.47 -14.25
C SER A 232 10.50 -24.30 -15.73
N GLU A 233 9.69 -25.22 -16.24
CA GLU A 233 9.15 -25.18 -17.59
C GLU A 233 7.64 -25.43 -17.52
N VAL A 234 6.87 -24.48 -18.01
CA VAL A 234 5.41 -24.50 -17.98
C VAL A 234 4.86 -24.22 -19.37
N VAL A 235 3.85 -24.99 -19.76
CA VAL A 235 3.08 -24.76 -20.99
C VAL A 235 1.74 -24.15 -20.60
N LEU A 236 1.41 -23.04 -21.23
CA LEU A 236 0.21 -22.24 -21.03
C LEU A 236 -0.60 -22.33 -22.32
N GLN A 237 -1.84 -22.77 -22.21
CA GLN A 237 -2.76 -22.88 -23.35
C GLN A 237 -3.98 -22.02 -23.04
N VAL A 238 -4.37 -21.17 -23.98
CA VAL A 238 -5.62 -20.42 -23.94
C VAL A 238 -6.31 -20.63 -25.28
N HIS A 239 -7.56 -21.07 -25.26
CA HIS A 239 -8.36 -21.15 -26.48
C HIS A 239 -9.80 -20.77 -26.20
N GLU A 240 -10.27 -19.71 -26.84
CA GLU A 240 -11.59 -19.10 -26.64
C GLU A 240 -11.86 -18.71 -25.18
N ARG A 241 -12.37 -19.67 -24.40
CA ARG A 241 -12.74 -19.55 -22.99
C ARG A 241 -12.11 -20.64 -22.16
N ARG A 242 -11.23 -21.49 -22.69
CA ARG A 242 -10.57 -22.53 -21.92
C ARG A 242 -9.12 -22.14 -21.71
N TRP A 243 -8.61 -22.43 -20.53
CA TRP A 243 -7.18 -22.35 -20.31
C TRP A 243 -6.66 -23.59 -19.60
N ALA A 244 -5.40 -23.90 -19.86
CA ALA A 244 -4.66 -24.95 -19.19
C ALA A 244 -3.24 -24.50 -18.89
N ILE A 245 -2.74 -24.95 -17.75
CA ILE A 245 -1.38 -24.76 -17.27
C ILE A 245 -0.83 -26.14 -16.97
N ASP A 246 0.18 -26.55 -17.74
CA ASP A 246 0.88 -27.83 -17.59
C ASP A 246 2.31 -27.55 -17.10
N VAL A 247 2.68 -28.06 -15.93
CA VAL A 247 4.06 -27.95 -15.44
C VAL A 247 4.85 -29.13 -16.02
N VAL A 248 5.70 -28.86 -17.01
CA VAL A 248 6.56 -29.87 -17.63
C VAL A 248 7.72 -30.22 -16.69
N ARG A 249 8.34 -29.20 -16.09
CA ARG A 249 9.47 -29.35 -15.17
C ARG A 249 9.40 -28.30 -14.07
N GLY A 250 9.89 -28.64 -12.87
CA GLY A 250 9.99 -27.71 -11.75
C GLY A 250 8.66 -27.51 -11.02
N ARG A 251 8.40 -26.28 -10.58
CA ARG A 251 7.20 -25.91 -9.82
C ARG A 251 6.65 -24.57 -10.29
N ALA A 252 5.34 -24.43 -10.23
CA ALA A 252 4.66 -23.19 -10.50
C ALA A 252 3.66 -22.89 -9.38
N ALA A 253 3.76 -21.70 -8.79
CA ALA A 253 2.75 -21.16 -7.91
C ALA A 253 1.72 -20.41 -8.77
N ILE A 254 0.48 -20.88 -8.71
CA ILE A 254 -0.64 -20.31 -9.44
C ILE A 254 -1.52 -19.58 -8.44
N THR A 255 -1.59 -18.26 -8.56
CA THR A 255 -2.47 -17.43 -7.75
C THR A 255 -3.70 -17.09 -8.57
N ARG A 256 -4.86 -17.58 -8.14
CA ARG A 256 -6.17 -17.29 -8.76
C ARG A 256 -6.91 -16.32 -7.85
N ASP A 257 -6.87 -15.04 -8.21
CA ASP A 257 -7.22 -13.93 -7.33
C ASP A 257 -6.37 -13.94 -6.03
N ASP A 258 -6.21 -12.81 -5.34
CA ASP A 258 -5.09 -12.53 -4.41
C ASP A 258 -4.98 -13.41 -3.13
N HIS A 259 -5.69 -14.54 -3.03
CA HIS A 259 -5.79 -15.31 -1.78
C HIS A 259 -5.60 -16.84 -1.89
N ASP A 260 -5.79 -17.48 -3.05
CA ASP A 260 -5.58 -18.93 -3.20
C ASP A 260 -4.33 -19.21 -4.05
N VAL A 261 -3.24 -19.64 -3.40
CA VAL A 261 -2.02 -20.11 -4.07
C VAL A 261 -2.11 -21.63 -4.25
N VAL A 262 -2.24 -22.07 -5.50
CA VAL A 262 -2.15 -23.47 -5.91
C VAL A 262 -0.75 -23.73 -6.43
N THR A 263 0.03 -24.54 -5.72
CA THR A 263 1.34 -24.97 -6.21
C THR A 263 1.19 -26.22 -7.07
N LEU A 264 1.58 -26.13 -8.33
CA LEU A 264 1.72 -27.27 -9.23
C LEU A 264 3.17 -27.76 -9.29
N ARG A 265 3.34 -29.07 -9.42
CA ARG A 265 4.63 -29.76 -9.61
C ARG A 265 4.74 -30.32 -11.03
N ALA A 266 5.95 -30.69 -11.42
CA ALA A 266 6.21 -31.39 -12.68
C ALA A 266 5.23 -32.58 -12.89
N GLY A 267 4.59 -32.59 -14.06
CA GLY A 267 3.56 -33.56 -14.45
C GLY A 267 2.13 -33.18 -14.03
N GLU A 268 1.95 -32.14 -13.22
CA GLU A 268 0.62 -31.67 -12.82
C GLU A 268 0.05 -30.65 -13.82
N ARG A 269 -1.27 -30.73 -14.02
CA ARG A 269 -2.05 -29.87 -14.91
C ARG A 269 -3.19 -29.21 -14.16
N LEU A 270 -3.38 -27.92 -14.38
CA LEU A 270 -4.58 -27.18 -13.98
C LEU A 270 -5.26 -26.64 -15.22
N ALA A 271 -6.53 -26.98 -15.42
CA ALA A 271 -7.33 -26.45 -16.52
C ALA A 271 -8.67 -25.92 -15.99
N ALA A 272 -9.23 -24.92 -16.66
CA ALA A 272 -10.58 -24.43 -16.38
C ALA A 272 -11.29 -23.96 -17.65
N ASP A 273 -12.58 -24.25 -17.71
CA ASP A 273 -13.51 -23.66 -18.66
C ASP A 273 -13.99 -22.32 -18.09
N ALA A 274 -13.70 -21.19 -18.74
CA ALA A 274 -14.14 -19.84 -18.35
C ALA A 274 -15.66 -19.62 -18.49
N ALA A 275 -16.42 -20.67 -18.82
CA ALA A 275 -17.88 -20.74 -18.69
C ALA A 275 -18.33 -21.55 -17.45
N GLU A 276 -17.47 -22.37 -16.86
CA GLU A 276 -17.75 -23.24 -15.71
C GLU A 276 -17.39 -22.57 -14.35
N THR A 277 -17.05 -21.28 -14.38
CA THR A 277 -17.06 -20.39 -13.20
C THR A 277 -18.49 -20.01 -12.77
N SER A 278 -19.52 -20.55 -13.42
CA SER A 278 -20.93 -20.39 -13.04
C SER A 278 -21.57 -21.76 -12.82
N ILE A 279 -22.26 -21.91 -11.69
CA ILE A 279 -23.02 -23.08 -11.24
C ILE A 279 -22.19 -24.18 -10.54
N ARG A 280 -21.59 -23.81 -9.40
CA ARG A 280 -21.60 -24.70 -8.23
C ARG A 280 -22.10 -23.86 -7.05
N PRO A 281 -23.21 -24.22 -6.38
CA PRO A 281 -23.67 -23.45 -5.24
C PRO A 281 -22.66 -23.63 -4.11
N ASP A 282 -22.31 -22.50 -3.50
CA ASP A 282 -21.66 -22.38 -2.20
C ASP A 282 -20.14 -22.64 -2.12
N ARG A 283 -19.36 -21.66 -2.59
CA ARG A 283 -18.23 -21.12 -1.80
C ARG A 283 -18.25 -19.60 -2.01
N PRO A 284 -18.35 -18.77 -0.96
CA PRO A 284 -18.45 -17.32 -1.13
C PRO A 284 -17.25 -16.83 -1.93
N ARG A 285 -17.49 -15.95 -2.91
CA ARG A 285 -16.43 -15.07 -3.44
C ARG A 285 -15.64 -14.59 -2.23
N SER A 286 -14.32 -14.75 -2.23
CA SER A 286 -13.49 -14.09 -1.23
C SER A 286 -13.91 -12.63 -1.25
N GLU A 287 -14.58 -12.20 -0.18
CA GLU A 287 -15.05 -10.84 -0.06
C GLU A 287 -13.83 -9.93 -0.26
N PRO A 288 -13.91 -8.89 -1.13
CA PRO A 288 -12.76 -8.03 -1.40
C PRO A 288 -12.15 -7.57 -0.09
N ALA A 289 -10.82 -7.53 -0.02
CA ALA A 289 -10.15 -7.32 1.25
C ALA A 289 -10.60 -5.99 1.89
N ALA A 290 -10.64 -5.95 3.23
CA ALA A 290 -11.20 -4.82 3.96
C ALA A 290 -10.56 -3.46 3.59
N ASN A 291 -9.25 -3.47 3.30
CA ASN A 291 -8.50 -2.33 2.81
C ASN A 291 -8.92 -1.90 1.40
N GLU A 292 -9.17 -2.84 0.47
CA GLU A 292 -9.62 -2.53 -0.89
C GLU A 292 -10.98 -1.84 -0.89
N LEU A 293 -11.92 -2.37 -0.10
CA LEU A 293 -13.24 -1.75 0.04
C LEU A 293 -13.15 -0.35 0.64
N LEU A 294 -12.25 -0.14 1.61
CA LEU A 294 -12.02 1.17 2.21
C LEU A 294 -11.41 2.15 1.19
N THR A 295 -10.37 1.74 0.46
CA THR A 295 -9.72 2.54 -0.58
C THR A 295 -10.73 2.95 -1.66
N ARG A 296 -11.54 1.99 -2.12
CA ARG A 296 -12.60 2.26 -3.09
C ARG A 296 -13.65 3.23 -2.55
N ALA A 297 -14.09 3.06 -1.30
CA ALA A 297 -15.08 3.96 -0.70
C ALA A 297 -14.55 5.40 -0.60
N ARG A 298 -13.28 5.57 -0.26
CA ARG A 298 -12.60 6.88 -0.19
C ARG A 298 -12.45 7.52 -1.56
N ALA A 299 -12.01 6.76 -2.56
CA ALA A 299 -11.90 7.25 -3.95
C ALA A 299 -13.25 7.75 -4.47
N LEU A 300 -14.32 6.96 -4.31
CA LEU A 300 -15.67 7.34 -4.74
C LEU A 300 -16.17 8.60 -4.02
N ARG A 301 -15.86 8.76 -2.72
CA ARG A 301 -16.21 9.99 -1.99
C ARG A 301 -15.46 11.19 -2.52
N ALA A 302 -14.15 11.06 -2.79
CA ALA A 302 -13.31 12.12 -3.35
C ALA A 302 -13.77 12.55 -4.75
N GLU A 303 -14.30 11.62 -5.55
CA GLU A 303 -14.91 11.87 -6.85
C GLU A 303 -16.31 12.51 -6.75
N GLY A 304 -16.87 12.64 -5.54
CA GLY A 304 -18.22 13.14 -5.29
C GLY A 304 -19.33 12.11 -5.51
N ASP A 305 -19.01 10.85 -5.86
CA ASP A 305 -19.97 9.75 -5.87
C ASP A 305 -20.25 9.25 -4.44
N LEU A 306 -21.00 10.06 -3.71
CA LEU A 306 -21.46 9.72 -2.37
C LEU A 306 -22.32 8.44 -2.35
N GLY A 307 -22.99 8.13 -3.46
CA GLY A 307 -23.81 6.93 -3.60
C GLY A 307 -22.98 5.65 -3.63
N GLY A 308 -21.97 5.63 -4.48
CA GLY A 308 -20.99 4.56 -4.57
C GLY A 308 -20.16 4.43 -3.29
N ALA A 309 -19.72 5.55 -2.71
CA ALA A 309 -18.95 5.55 -1.46
C ALA A 309 -19.73 4.88 -0.32
N ALA A 310 -21.00 5.23 -0.13
CA ALA A 310 -21.85 4.62 0.89
C ALA A 310 -22.01 3.10 0.67
N GLN A 311 -22.22 2.64 -0.57
CA GLN A 311 -22.32 1.22 -0.87
C GLN A 311 -21.03 0.47 -0.57
N ALA A 312 -19.86 1.06 -0.87
CA ALA A 312 -18.57 0.45 -0.57
C ALA A 312 -18.32 0.35 0.95
N TYR A 313 -18.65 1.39 1.71
CA TYR A 313 -18.59 1.34 3.18
C TYR A 313 -19.58 0.31 3.77
N GLU A 314 -20.81 0.22 3.27
CA GLU A 314 -21.80 -0.78 3.70
C GLU A 314 -21.26 -2.20 3.46
N ARG A 315 -20.73 -2.48 2.26
CA ARG A 315 -20.10 -3.77 1.95
C ARG A 315 -18.93 -4.07 2.88
N LEU A 316 -18.06 -3.10 3.16
CA LEU A 316 -16.96 -3.28 4.11
C LEU A 316 -17.45 -3.71 5.49
N VAL A 317 -18.51 -3.05 5.98
CA VAL A 317 -19.09 -3.36 7.29
C VAL A 317 -19.73 -4.75 7.31
N ASP A 318 -20.39 -5.15 6.23
CA ASP A 318 -21.13 -6.41 6.16
C ASP A 318 -20.22 -7.61 5.89
N ALA A 319 -19.21 -7.44 5.01
CA ALA A 319 -18.24 -8.47 4.67
C ALA A 319 -17.19 -8.70 5.75
N HIS A 320 -16.74 -7.63 6.41
CA HIS A 320 -15.65 -7.69 7.40
C HIS A 320 -16.07 -7.18 8.78
N PRO A 321 -17.18 -7.67 9.36
CA PRO A 321 -17.83 -7.04 10.52
C PRO A 321 -16.96 -7.00 11.76
N ARG A 322 -15.93 -7.84 11.89
CA ARG A 322 -15.02 -7.87 13.05
C ARG A 322 -13.74 -7.03 12.86
N SER A 323 -13.52 -6.47 11.67
CA SER A 323 -12.33 -5.68 11.40
C SER A 323 -12.41 -4.28 12.05
N ALA A 324 -11.25 -3.74 12.43
CA ALA A 324 -11.16 -2.35 12.88
C ALA A 324 -11.56 -1.37 11.76
N LEU A 325 -11.26 -1.72 10.51
CA LEU A 325 -11.67 -0.94 9.33
C LEU A 325 -13.19 -0.88 9.17
N ALA A 326 -13.91 -1.98 9.41
CA ALA A 326 -15.37 -1.96 9.42
C ALA A 326 -15.95 -1.09 10.54
N LEU A 327 -15.30 -1.06 11.72
CA LEU A 327 -15.71 -0.12 12.76
C LEU A 327 -15.48 1.32 12.32
N ALA A 328 -14.30 1.67 11.80
CA ALA A 328 -14.02 3.01 11.28
C ALA A 328 -14.97 3.41 10.12
N ALA A 329 -15.27 2.46 9.23
CA ALA A 329 -16.17 2.64 8.10
C ALA A 329 -17.60 3.04 8.50
N LEU A 330 -18.07 2.63 9.69
CA LEU A 330 -19.38 3.07 10.19
C LEU A 330 -19.42 4.58 10.44
N LEU A 331 -18.31 5.19 10.88
CA LEU A 331 -18.23 6.64 11.06
C LEU A 331 -18.30 7.35 9.70
N SER A 332 -17.46 6.93 8.75
CA SER A 332 -17.44 7.49 7.39
C SER A 332 -18.76 7.28 6.65
N LEU A 333 -19.40 6.13 6.81
CA LEU A 333 -20.74 5.86 6.30
C LEU A 333 -21.75 6.84 6.89
N GLY A 334 -21.69 7.11 8.19
CA GLY A 334 -22.55 8.10 8.86
C GLY A 334 -22.42 9.49 8.23
N GLU A 335 -21.20 9.97 8.04
CA GLU A 335 -20.92 11.26 7.42
C GLU A 335 -21.38 11.33 5.96
N VAL A 336 -21.05 10.33 5.14
CA VAL A 336 -21.51 10.28 3.73
C VAL A 336 -23.04 10.24 3.66
N GLN A 337 -23.72 9.54 4.56
CA GLN A 337 -25.18 9.51 4.56
C GLN A 337 -25.78 10.86 5.00
N LEU A 338 -25.12 11.63 5.87
CA LEU A 338 -25.51 13.02 6.18
C LEU A 338 -25.35 13.92 4.95
N GLU A 339 -24.22 13.84 4.25
CA GLU A 339 -23.95 14.60 3.02
C GLU A 339 -25.00 14.31 1.93
N ARG A 340 -25.51 13.07 1.88
CA ARG A 340 -26.58 12.65 0.97
C ARG A 340 -28.00 13.04 1.42
N GLY A 341 -28.15 13.75 2.54
CA GLY A 341 -29.45 14.06 3.14
C GLY A 341 -30.19 12.84 3.71
N ARG A 342 -29.52 11.68 3.85
CA ARG A 342 -30.09 10.43 4.38
C ARG A 342 -29.87 10.32 5.88
N ALA A 343 -30.39 11.31 6.63
CA ALA A 343 -30.14 11.45 8.07
C ALA A 343 -30.53 10.21 8.90
N ARG A 344 -31.58 9.47 8.51
CA ARG A 344 -31.99 8.22 9.19
C ARG A 344 -30.93 7.11 9.05
N ALA A 345 -30.33 6.98 7.86
CA ALA A 345 -29.26 6.00 7.63
C ALA A 345 -27.97 6.42 8.36
N ALA A 346 -27.66 7.72 8.38
CA ALA A 346 -26.53 8.25 9.13
C ALA A 346 -26.66 7.95 10.63
N LEU A 347 -27.82 8.23 11.22
CA LEU A 347 -28.10 7.95 12.63
C LEU A 347 -27.87 6.47 12.96
N ALA A 348 -28.35 5.56 12.12
CA ALA A 348 -28.15 4.12 12.30
C ALA A 348 -26.66 3.72 12.27
N ALA A 349 -25.85 4.32 11.39
CA ALA A 349 -24.43 4.06 11.29
C ALA A 349 -23.67 4.55 12.53
N PHE A 350 -23.92 5.78 12.99
CA PHE A 350 -23.33 6.31 14.23
C PHE A 350 -23.74 5.50 15.47
N ASP A 351 -25.01 5.11 15.58
CA ASP A 351 -25.48 4.28 16.69
C ASP A 351 -24.80 2.90 16.68
N ARG A 352 -24.57 2.29 15.51
CA ARG A 352 -23.78 1.05 15.38
C ARG A 352 -22.34 1.24 15.85
N TYR A 353 -21.71 2.35 15.49
CA TYR A 353 -20.35 2.69 15.93
C TYR A 353 -20.28 2.80 17.46
N LEU A 354 -21.17 3.60 18.05
CA LEU A 354 -21.17 3.90 19.48
C LEU A 354 -21.44 2.68 20.35
N ARG A 355 -22.26 1.72 19.89
CA ARG A 355 -22.46 0.44 20.60
C ARG A 355 -21.18 -0.37 20.75
N ARG A 356 -20.24 -0.22 19.81
CA ARG A 356 -18.95 -0.94 19.82
C ARG A 356 -17.84 -0.20 20.56
N LYS A 357 -18.07 1.03 21.01
CA LYS A 357 -17.12 1.86 21.78
C LYS A 357 -15.77 2.04 21.08
N GLY A 358 -15.77 2.38 19.79
CA GLY A 358 -14.55 2.71 19.06
C GLY A 358 -13.85 3.96 19.59
N SER A 359 -12.59 4.16 19.18
CA SER A 359 -11.75 5.29 19.60
C SER A 359 -12.33 6.66 19.21
N LEU A 360 -13.08 6.73 18.11
CA LEU A 360 -13.73 7.94 17.58
C LEU A 360 -15.17 8.10 18.12
N ALA A 361 -15.39 7.73 19.38
CA ALA A 361 -16.71 7.81 20.01
C ALA A 361 -17.18 9.27 20.17
N GLU A 362 -16.25 10.21 20.28
CA GLU A 362 -16.55 11.64 20.35
C GLU A 362 -17.13 12.12 19.01
N GLU A 363 -16.43 11.88 17.90
CA GLU A 363 -16.85 12.23 16.54
C GLU A 363 -18.19 11.56 16.19
N ALA A 364 -18.33 10.26 16.48
CA ALA A 364 -19.57 9.53 16.22
C ALA A 364 -20.75 10.09 17.04
N SER A 365 -20.51 10.54 18.27
CA SER A 365 -21.56 11.15 19.11
C SER A 365 -21.97 12.52 18.57
N PHE A 366 -21.03 13.29 18.05
CA PHE A 366 -21.33 14.56 17.39
C PHE A 366 -22.10 14.34 16.08
N GLY A 367 -21.68 13.38 15.25
CA GLY A 367 -22.39 12.97 14.04
C GLY A 367 -23.83 12.49 14.34
N ARG A 368 -24.03 11.72 15.41
CA ARG A 368 -25.35 11.30 15.90
C ARG A 368 -26.25 12.51 16.22
N ILE A 369 -25.74 13.53 16.90
CA ILE A 369 -26.49 14.75 17.20
C ILE A 369 -26.90 15.46 15.90
N ARG A 370 -25.97 15.60 14.94
CA ARG A 370 -26.28 16.19 13.62
C ARG A 370 -27.37 15.41 12.88
N ALA A 371 -27.31 14.08 12.91
CA ALA A 371 -28.33 13.23 12.29
C ALA A 371 -29.69 13.33 12.97
N LEU A 372 -29.75 13.48 14.29
CA LEU A 372 -31.01 13.70 15.02
C LEU A 372 -31.64 15.05 14.68
N ARG A 373 -30.84 16.13 14.61
CA ARG A 373 -31.31 17.46 14.19
C ARG A 373 -31.81 17.44 12.75
N ALA A 374 -31.09 16.79 11.84
CA ALA A 374 -31.52 16.64 10.44
C ALA A 374 -32.78 15.76 10.25
N LEU A 375 -33.26 15.11 11.31
CA LEU A 375 -34.53 14.37 11.34
C LEU A 375 -35.64 15.11 12.09
N ASP A 376 -35.42 16.37 12.49
CA ASP A 376 -36.31 17.17 13.33
C ASP A 376 -36.67 16.47 14.67
N ARG A 377 -35.73 15.69 15.20
CA ARG A 377 -35.86 14.99 16.49
C ARG A 377 -35.19 15.78 17.61
N ASP A 378 -35.63 17.02 17.80
CA ASP A 378 -34.94 18.00 18.66
C ASP A 378 -34.80 17.53 20.11
N ALA A 379 -35.85 16.95 20.70
CA ALA A 379 -35.78 16.42 22.06
C ALA A 379 -34.69 15.35 22.24
N ASP A 380 -34.52 14.48 21.24
CA ASP A 380 -33.47 13.46 21.25
C ASP A 380 -32.09 14.08 21.01
N ALA A 381 -32.01 15.08 20.14
CA ALA A 381 -30.78 15.82 19.86
C ALA A 381 -30.29 16.60 21.08
N ASP A 382 -31.20 17.20 21.85
CA ASP A 382 -30.89 17.92 23.08
C ASP A 382 -30.42 16.98 24.17
N ALA A 383 -31.10 15.84 24.35
CA ALA A 383 -30.67 14.80 25.28
C ALA A 383 -29.26 14.26 24.90
N ALA A 384 -29.02 14.03 23.61
CA ALA A 384 -27.72 13.60 23.09
C ALA A 384 -26.64 14.68 23.30
N THR A 385 -26.98 15.95 23.08
CA THR A 385 -26.09 17.10 23.30
C THR A 385 -25.71 17.24 24.78
N ALA A 386 -26.68 17.16 25.69
CA ALA A 386 -26.43 17.21 27.12
C ALA A 386 -25.53 16.05 27.57
N ALA A 387 -25.74 14.84 27.03
CA ALA A 387 -24.86 13.70 27.30
C ALA A 387 -23.44 13.92 26.75
N PHE A 388 -23.31 14.45 25.54
CA PHE A 388 -22.04 14.79 24.92
C PHE A 388 -21.26 15.80 25.77
N LEU A 389 -21.90 16.90 26.16
CA LEU A 389 -21.25 17.97 26.94
C LEU A 389 -20.83 17.53 28.35
N ARG A 390 -21.54 16.57 28.96
CA ARG A 390 -21.10 15.94 30.22
C ARG A 390 -19.89 15.05 30.02
N ARG A 391 -19.84 14.31 28.91
CA ARG A 391 -18.78 13.31 28.65
C ARG A 391 -17.50 13.94 28.11
N TRP A 392 -17.61 14.92 27.22
CA TRP A 392 -16.50 15.60 26.55
C TRP A 392 -16.60 17.14 26.71
N PRO A 393 -16.50 17.67 27.93
CA PRO A 393 -16.75 19.09 28.20
C PRO A 393 -15.74 20.05 27.54
N ARG A 394 -14.55 19.55 27.18
CA ARG A 394 -13.45 20.32 26.56
C ARG A 394 -13.22 19.99 25.08
N SER A 395 -14.12 19.22 24.46
CA SER A 395 -14.06 18.90 23.03
C SER A 395 -14.19 20.15 22.16
N ALA A 396 -13.53 20.16 21.00
CA ALA A 396 -13.76 21.18 19.97
C ALA A 396 -15.25 21.23 19.53
N TYR A 397 -15.92 20.09 19.47
CA TYR A 397 -17.35 20.00 19.18
C TYR A 397 -18.22 20.54 20.31
N ALA A 398 -17.75 20.50 21.57
CA ALA A 398 -18.49 21.03 22.70
C ALA A 398 -18.69 22.54 22.62
N ALA A 399 -17.72 23.28 22.05
CA ALA A 399 -17.90 24.71 21.79
C ALA A 399 -19.04 24.94 20.80
N LYS A 400 -19.04 24.20 19.67
CA LYS A 400 -20.06 24.30 18.62
C LYS A 400 -21.46 23.90 19.09
N LEU A 401 -21.58 22.97 20.03
CA LEU A 401 -22.86 22.53 20.58
C LEU A 401 -23.45 23.48 21.64
N ARG A 402 -22.63 24.34 22.25
CA ARG A 402 -23.08 25.37 23.21
C ARG A 402 -23.53 26.66 22.52
N SER A 403 -23.01 26.91 21.32
CA SER A 403 -23.46 28.00 20.48
C SER A 403 -24.88 27.69 19.98
N PRO A 404 -25.86 28.60 20.22
CA PRO A 404 -27.25 28.41 19.86
C PRO A 404 -27.48 28.37 18.34
#